data_AF-A0A514JRV8-F1
#
_entry.id   AF-A0A514JRV8-F1
#
_cell.length_a   1.000
_cell.length_b   1.000
_cell.length_c   1.000
_cell.angle_alpha   90.00
_cell.angle_beta   90.00
_cell.angle_gamma   90.00
#
_symmetry.space_group_name_H-M   'P 1'
#
loop_
_entity.id
_entity.type
_entity.pdbx_description
1 polymer ?
#
loop_
_entity_poly.entity_id
_entity_poly.type
_entity_poly.pdbx_seq_one_letter_code
_entity_poly.pdbx_strand_id
1 'polypeptide(L)' 'MNDRYLSVDQVAELLGTTPRFPRRLIEERRIRYVKVGRHVRIPESAIEEFVRARTVEPIKPRRAALRRAA' A
#
# COMPACT_ATOMS: atom_id res chain seq x y z
N MET A 1 7.64 6.25 18.67
CA MET A 1 6.28 6.55 18.16
C MET A 1 5.56 5.22 18.03
N ASN A 2 4.43 5.02 18.72
CA ASN A 2 3.72 3.73 18.73
C ASN A 2 3.10 3.48 17.36
N ASP A 3 3.62 2.49 16.64
CA ASP A 3 3.04 2.03 15.38
C ASP A 3 1.69 1.36 15.68
N ARG A 4 0.63 1.78 14.99
CA ARG A 4 -0.72 1.23 15.21
C ARG A 4 -0.81 -0.15 14.54
N TYR A 5 -1.39 -1.10 15.25
CA TYR A 5 -1.54 -2.48 14.79
C TYR A 5 -2.97 -2.74 14.32
N LEU A 6 -3.14 -2.78 13.00
CA LEU A 6 -4.43 -2.94 12.34
C LEU A 6 -4.80 -4.42 12.17
N SER A 7 -6.09 -4.72 12.23
CA SER A 7 -6.62 -6.03 11.82
C SER A 7 -6.67 -6.14 10.30
N VAL A 8 -6.78 -7.36 9.78
CA VAL A 8 -6.93 -7.62 8.34
C VAL A 8 -8.11 -6.83 7.74
N ASP A 9 -9.23 -6.75 8.46
CA ASP A 9 -10.44 -6.07 7.98
C ASP A 9 -10.25 -4.54 7.97
N GLN A 10 -9.59 -3.98 8.99
CA GLN A 10 -9.24 -2.55 9.01
C GLN A 10 -8.28 -2.19 7.87
N VAL A 11 -7.32 -3.05 7.54
CA VAL A 11 -6.44 -2.85 6.39
C VAL A 11 -7.22 -2.90 5.07
N ALA A 12 -8.20 -3.79 4.97
CA ALA A 12 -9.05 -3.89 3.81
C ALA A 12 -9.84 -2.58 3.60
N GLU A 13 -10.46 -2.07 4.66
CA GLU A 13 -11.16 -0.78 4.66
C GLU A 13 -10.23 0.38 4.29
N LEU A 14 -9.03 0.44 4.89
CA LEU A 14 -8.05 1.50 4.64
C LEU A 14 -7.59 1.53 3.17
N LEU A 15 -7.38 0.37 2.56
CA LEU A 15 -6.97 0.24 1.17
C LEU A 15 -8.15 0.30 0.17
N GLY A 16 -9.39 0.36 0.66
CA GLY A 16 -10.58 0.27 -0.19
C GLY A 16 -10.70 -1.07 -0.93
N THR A 17 -10.21 -2.15 -0.33
CA THR A 17 -10.18 -3.49 -0.92
C THR A 17 -11.00 -4.49 -0.10
N THR A 18 -11.18 -5.71 -0.61
CA THR A 18 -11.81 -6.79 0.15
C THR A 18 -10.81 -7.47 1.10
N PRO A 19 -11.24 -8.10 2.21
CA PRO A 19 -10.35 -8.81 3.14
C PRO A 19 -9.50 -9.92 2.51
N ARG A 20 -9.90 -10.42 1.33
CA ARG A 20 -9.12 -11.38 0.55
C ARG A 20 -7.79 -10.80 0.09
N PHE A 21 -7.73 -9.50 -0.21
CA PHE A 21 -6.53 -8.85 -0.69
C PHE A 21 -5.45 -8.76 0.40
N PRO A 22 -5.69 -8.22 1.62
CA PRO A 22 -4.69 -8.24 2.68
C PRO A 22 -4.28 -9.66 3.09
N ARG A 23 -5.19 -10.65 3.08
CA ARG A 23 -4.83 -12.07 3.31
C ARG A 23 -3.82 -12.58 2.30
N ARG A 24 -4.06 -12.31 1.02
CA ARG A 24 -3.13 -12.64 -0.06
C ARG A 24 -1.78 -11.95 0.13
N LEU A 25 -1.75 -10.70 0.57
CA LEU A 25 -0.48 -10.00 0.87
C LEU A 25 0.32 -10.68 1.99
N ILE A 26 -0.36 -11.21 3.01
CA ILE A 26 0.27 -11.95 4.12
C ILE A 26 0.79 -13.32 3.64
N GLU A 27 -0.03 -14.05 2.88
CA GLU A 27 0.32 -15.37 2.30
C GLU A 27 1.53 -15.27 1.37
N GLU A 28 1.53 -14.28 0.47
CA GLU A 28 2.64 -13.98 -0.45
C GLU A 28 3.83 -13.30 0.26
N ARG A 29 3.75 -13.02 1.57
CA ARG A 29 4.78 -12.31 2.36
C ARG A 29 5.18 -10.94 1.79
N ARG A 30 4.23 -10.23 1.19
CA ARG A 30 4.45 -8.92 0.53
C ARG A 30 4.38 -7.73 1.49
N ILE A 31 3.95 -7.95 2.73
CA ILE A 31 3.91 -6.96 3.81
C ILE A 31 4.43 -7.57 5.11
N ARG A 32 4.95 -6.72 6.00
CA ARG A 32 5.29 -7.12 7.37
C ARG A 32 4.00 -7.34 8.16
N TYR A 33 3.97 -8.37 8.99
CA TYR A 33 2.86 -8.66 9.88
C TYR A 33 3.38 -9.25 11.19
N VAL A 34 2.60 -9.10 12.25
CA VAL A 34 2.85 -9.67 13.58
C VAL A 34 1.78 -10.73 13.85
N LYS A 35 2.23 -11.92 14.23
CA LYS A 35 1.34 -13.00 14.64
C LYS A 35 1.10 -12.91 16.14
N VAL A 36 -0.15 -12.72 16.54
CA VAL A 36 -0.59 -12.65 17.93
C VAL A 36 -1.55 -13.82 18.18
N GLY A 37 -0.97 -14.98 18.47
CA GLY A 37 -1.71 -16.25 18.56
C GLY A 37 -2.39 -16.60 17.24
N ARG A 38 -3.73 -16.67 17.25
CA ARG A 38 -4.55 -16.87 16.04
C ARG A 38 -4.77 -15.60 15.22
N HIS A 39 -4.52 -14.43 15.79
CA HIS A 39 -4.79 -13.15 15.14
C HIS A 39 -3.54 -12.65 14.41
N VAL A 40 -3.76 -12.00 13.27
CA VAL A 40 -2.72 -11.29 12.54
C VAL A 40 -2.93 -9.81 12.73
N ARG A 41 -1.85 -9.10 13.08
CA ARG A 41 -1.80 -7.65 13.22
C ARG A 41 -0.82 -7.08 12.21
N ILE A 42 -1.24 -6.04 11.50
CA ILE A 42 -0.43 -5.39 10.48
C ILE A 42 -0.03 -4.02 11.03
N PRO A 43 1.26 -3.71 11.17
CA PRO A 43 1.69 -2.38 11.53
C PRO A 43 1.32 -1.37 10.42
N GLU A 44 0.81 -0.22 10.80
CA GLU A 44 0.43 0.87 9.88
C GLU A 44 1.61 1.25 8.98
N SER A 45 2.82 1.32 9.55
CA SER A 45 4.05 1.60 8.78
C SER A 45 4.29 0.64 7.61
N ALA A 46 3.94 -0.64 7.74
CA ALA A 46 4.12 -1.62 6.67
C ALA A 46 3.15 -1.41 5.52
N ILE A 47 1.96 -0.86 5.80
CA ILE A 47 0.98 -0.53 4.76
C ILE A 47 1.44 0.73 4.03
N GLU A 48 1.90 1.75 4.76
CA GLU A 48 2.44 2.94 4.11
C GLU A 48 3.65 2.61 3.23
N GLU A 49 4.56 1.76 3.72
CA GLU A 49 5.72 1.28 2.97
C GLU A 49 5.28 0.54 1.69
N PHE A 50 4.26 -0.31 1.81
CA PHE A 50 3.68 -1.02 0.69
C PHE A 50 3.04 -0.09 -0.34
N VAL A 51 2.29 0.92 0.12
CA VAL A 51 1.66 1.92 -0.75
C VAL A 51 2.75 2.71 -1.45
N ARG A 52 3.72 3.26 -0.71
CA ARG A 52 4.86 4.00 -1.28
C ARG A 52 5.62 3.19 -2.32
N ALA A 53 5.88 1.91 -2.06
CA ALA A 53 6.60 1.02 -2.99
C ALA A 53 5.80 0.69 -4.27
N ARG A 54 4.47 0.90 -4.27
CA ARG A 54 3.59 0.60 -5.41
C ARG A 54 2.86 1.80 -5.98
N THR A 55 3.11 2.99 -5.45
CA THR A 55 2.66 4.23 -6.05
C THR A 55 3.34 4.38 -7.40
N VAL A 56 2.54 4.41 -8.48
CA VAL A 56 3.01 4.69 -9.83
C VAL A 56 2.87 6.19 -10.06
N GLU A 57 3.99 6.86 -10.31
CA GLU A 57 3.99 8.28 -10.58
C GLU A 57 3.29 8.58 -11.92
N PRO A 58 2.45 9.63 -11.97
CA PRO A 58 1.76 9.99 -13.20
C PRO A 58 2.75 10.43 -14.27
N ILE A 59 2.49 10.01 -15.51
CA ILE A 59 3.30 10.42 -16.67
C ILE A 59 3.09 11.92 -16.88
N LYS A 60 4.13 12.71 -16.61
CA LYS A 60 4.12 14.15 -16.91
C LYS A 60 4.16 14.32 -18.43
N PRO A 61 3.13 14.89 -19.07
CA PRO A 61 3.22 15.17 -20.50
C PRO A 61 4.39 16.12 -20.70
N ARG A 62 5.38 15.69 -21.50
CA ARG A 62 6.46 16.57 -21.95
C ARG A 62 5.75 17.69 -22.70
N ARG A 63 5.77 18.92 -22.17
CA ARG A 63 5.29 20.11 -22.89
C ARG A 63 5.92 20.04 -24.27
N ALA A 64 5.10 19.78 -25.28
CA ALA A 64 5.53 19.84 -26.66
C ALA A 64 6.15 21.23 -26.79
N ALA A 65 7.46 21.29 -27.02
CA ALA A 65 8.10 22.53 -27.37
C ALA A 65 7.37 22.99 -28.61
N LEU A 66 6.47 23.97 -28.44
CA LEU A 66 5.84 24.69 -29.52
C LEU A 66 6.98 25.07 -30.45
N ARG A 67 7.04 24.39 -31.60
CA ARG A 67 7.95 24.73 -32.68
C ARG A 67 7.66 26.19 -33.00
N ARG A 68 8.51 27.09 -32.52
CA ARG A 68 8.56 28.46 -33.05
C ARG A 68 9.07 28.31 -34.47
N ALA A 69 8.14 28.30 -35.42
CA ALA A 69 8.43 28.66 -36.79
C ALA A 69 8.60 30.18 -36.81
N ALA A 70 9.80 30.63 -37.18
CA ALA A 70 10.11 31.97 -37.65
C ALA A 70 11.15 31.81 -38.76
#